data_AF-A0A3M2D3I1-F1
#
_entry.id   AF-A0A3M2D3I1-F1
#
_cell.length_a   1.000
_cell.length_b   1.000
_cell.length_c   1.000
_cell.angle_alpha   90.00
_cell.angle_beta   90.00
_cell.angle_gamma   90.00
#
_symmetry.space_group_name_H-M   'P 1'
#
loop_
_entity.id
_entity.type
_entity.pdbx_description
1 polymer ?
#
loop_
_entity_poly.entity_id
_entity_poly.type
_entity_poly.pdbx_seq_one_letter_code
_entity_poly.pdbx_strand_id
1 'polypeptide(L)'
;MSGSLAQIKAELASARKAWEEGNEGQARVCARRAVSRALTHWRIRRGEPPLPGDTLAHLRWIQQQTQFPREVVLAAQRLSTKVTERDRAPFSIDPIADARLIIDALLSTAMP
;
A
#
# COMPACT_ATOMS: atom_id res chain seq x y z
N MET A 1 -9.22 -7.98 -17.47
CA MET A 1 -9.08 -8.72 -16.20
C MET A 1 -7.61 -8.89 -15.79
N SER A 2 -6.81 -7.82 -15.73
CA SER A 2 -5.38 -7.96 -15.42
C SER A 2 -4.88 -6.74 -14.66
N GLY A 3 -5.05 -6.74 -13.34
CA GLY A 3 -4.36 -5.80 -12.46
C GLY A 3 -2.90 -6.22 -12.32
N SER A 4 -2.13 -6.12 -13.40
CA SER A 4 -0.81 -6.75 -13.50
C SER A 4 0.24 -6.03 -12.66
N LEU A 5 1.33 -6.75 -12.36
CA LEU A 5 2.55 -6.19 -11.75
C LEU A 5 3.03 -4.89 -12.41
N ALA A 6 2.73 -4.69 -13.70
CA ALA A 6 3.05 -3.45 -14.41
C ALA A 6 2.29 -2.23 -13.85
N GLN A 7 1.03 -2.39 -13.47
CA GLN A 7 0.26 -1.30 -12.86
C GLN A 7 0.77 -0.95 -11.47
N ILE A 8 1.17 -1.94 -10.67
CA ILE A 8 1.81 -1.71 -9.36
C ILE A 8 3.09 -0.89 -9.55
N LYS A 9 3.94 -1.29 -10.51
CA LYS A 9 5.17 -0.55 -10.86
C LYS A 9 4.87 0.86 -11.34
N ALA A 10 3.84 1.05 -12.15
CA ALA A 10 3.44 2.37 -12.65
C ALA A 10 2.98 3.32 -11.51
N GLU A 11 2.23 2.81 -10.53
CA GLU A 11 1.83 3.61 -9.36
C GLU A 11 3.06 3.98 -8.50
N LEU A 12 4.00 3.05 -8.29
CA LEU A 12 5.25 3.34 -7.57
C LEU A 12 6.12 4.36 -8.31
N ALA A 13 6.24 4.25 -9.63
CA ALA A 13 6.97 5.22 -10.45
C ALA A 13 6.31 6.60 -10.38
N SER A 14 4.98 6.67 -10.43
CA SER A 14 4.24 7.92 -10.28
C SER A 14 4.43 8.52 -8.88
N ALA A 15 4.46 7.68 -7.84
CA ALA A 15 4.73 8.11 -6.47
C ALA A 15 6.13 8.71 -6.35
N ARG A 16 7.13 8.06 -6.96
CA ARG A 16 8.51 8.54 -6.97
C ARG A 16 8.67 9.86 -7.70
N LYS A 17 8.07 9.99 -8.88
CA LYS A 17 8.07 11.25 -9.64
C LYS A 17 7.45 12.38 -8.83
N ALA A 18 6.27 12.16 -8.25
CA ALA A 18 5.62 13.15 -7.40
C ALA A 18 6.47 13.55 -6.19
N TRP A 19 7.19 12.60 -5.58
CA TRP A 19 8.11 12.87 -4.49
C TRP A 19 9.27 13.78 -4.92
N GLU A 20 9.89 13.49 -6.06
CA GLU A 20 10.99 14.29 -6.63
C GLU A 20 10.55 15.72 -7.01
N GLU A 21 9.29 15.88 -7.40
CA GLU A 21 8.66 17.18 -7.68
C GLU A 21 8.21 17.93 -6.42
N GLY A 22 8.42 17.38 -5.21
CA GLY A 22 7.96 17.96 -3.94
C GLY A 22 6.46 17.82 -3.68
N ASN A 23 5.75 17.06 -4.50
CA ASN A 23 4.31 16.79 -4.40
C ASN A 23 4.03 15.64 -3.41
N GLU A 24 4.37 15.82 -2.13
CA GLU A 24 4.27 14.78 -1.08
C GLU A 24 2.87 14.15 -0.98
N GLY A 25 1.82 14.97 -1.10
CA GLY A 25 0.44 14.50 -1.06
C GLY A 25 0.12 13.53 -2.19
N GLN A 26 0.53 13.88 -3.41
CA GLN A 26 0.37 13.03 -4.59
C GLN A 26 1.22 11.77 -4.49
N ALA A 27 2.46 11.89 -4.00
CA ALA A 27 3.34 10.74 -3.77
C ALA A 27 2.66 9.71 -2.86
N ARG A 28 2.03 10.16 -1.78
CA ARG A 28 1.27 9.31 -0.86
C ARG A 28 0.04 8.68 -1.51
N VAL A 29 -0.72 9.42 -2.32
CA VAL A 29 -1.88 8.88 -3.04
C VAL A 29 -1.45 7.76 -3.99
N CYS A 30 -0.40 7.98 -4.79
CA CYS A 30 0.15 6.98 -5.70
C CYS A 30 0.69 5.75 -4.94
N ALA A 31 1.42 5.96 -3.85
CA ALA A 31 1.94 4.87 -3.01
C ALA A 31 0.82 4.00 -2.43
N ARG A 32 -0.24 4.63 -1.91
CA ARG A 32 -1.45 3.93 -1.45
C ARG A 32 -2.09 3.11 -2.57
N ARG A 33 -2.27 3.70 -3.77
CA ARG A 33 -2.84 3.00 -4.94
C ARG A 33 -2.03 1.79 -5.34
N ALA A 34 -0.69 1.88 -5.28
CA ALA A 34 0.19 0.75 -5.53
C ALA A 34 -0.12 -0.44 -4.60
N VAL A 35 -0.29 -0.17 -3.30
CA VAL A 35 -0.67 -1.20 -2.30
C VAL A 35 -2.03 -1.81 -2.61
N SER A 36 -3.04 -0.99 -2.93
CA SER A 36 -4.39 -1.49 -3.26
C SER A 36 -4.39 -2.41 -4.49
N ARG A 37 -3.61 -2.07 -5.51
CA ARG A 37 -3.41 -2.95 -6.68
C ARG A 37 -2.69 -4.24 -6.31
N ALA A 38 -1.66 -4.18 -5.49
CA ALA A 38 -0.94 -5.36 -5.02
C ALA A 38 -1.83 -6.29 -4.19
N LEU A 39 -2.65 -5.74 -3.30
CA LEU A 39 -3.61 -6.50 -2.50
C LEU A 39 -4.64 -7.18 -3.40
N THR A 40 -5.19 -6.45 -4.38
CA THR A 40 -6.11 -7.00 -5.36
C THR A 40 -5.49 -8.15 -6.14
N HIS A 41 -4.25 -7.98 -6.63
CA HIS A 41 -3.51 -9.03 -7.33
C HIS A 41 -3.28 -10.25 -6.45
N TRP A 42 -2.86 -10.06 -5.20
CA TRP A 42 -2.64 -11.14 -4.23
C TRP A 42 -3.92 -11.95 -3.98
N ARG A 43 -5.07 -11.29 -3.75
CA ARG A 43 -6.36 -11.98 -3.55
C ARG A 43 -6.80 -12.77 -4.77
N ILE A 44 -6.74 -12.17 -5.96
CA ILE A 44 -7.10 -12.85 -7.21
C ILE A 44 -6.24 -14.11 -7.42
N ARG A 45 -4.92 -14.05 -7.13
CA ARG A 45 -4.05 -15.24 -7.23
C ARG A 45 -4.43 -16.37 -6.28
N ARG A 46 -5.11 -16.06 -5.16
CA ARG A 46 -5.64 -17.04 -4.20
C ARG A 46 -7.05 -17.52 -4.56
N GLY A 47 -7.61 -17.10 -5.70
CA GLY A 47 -8.99 -17.39 -6.08
C GLY A 47 -10.03 -16.61 -5.26
N GLU A 48 -9.60 -15.59 -4.52
CA GLU A 48 -10.49 -14.71 -3.76
C GLU A 48 -10.92 -13.51 -4.60
N PRO A 49 -12.15 -13.00 -4.39
CA PRO A 49 -12.58 -11.77 -5.04
C PRO A 49 -11.74 -10.58 -4.57
N PRO A 50 -11.59 -9.52 -5.40
CA PRO A 50 -11.02 -8.24 -4.96
C PRO A 50 -11.70 -7.72 -3.70
N LEU A 51 -10.93 -7.07 -2.83
CA LEU A 51 -11.50 -6.44 -1.64
C LEU A 51 -12.31 -5.20 -2.05
N PRO A 52 -13.57 -5.04 -1.61
CA PRO A 52 -14.37 -3.85 -1.92
C PRO A 52 -13.83 -2.62 -1.17
N GLY A 53 -14.24 -1.43 -1.64
CA GLY A 53 -13.91 -0.16 -1.00
C GLY A 53 -12.70 0.56 -1.59
N ASP A 54 -12.32 1.66 -0.95
CA ASP A 54 -11.23 2.51 -1.38
C ASP A 54 -9.85 2.03 -0.89
N THR A 55 -8.82 2.73 -1.32
CA THR A 55 -7.44 2.41 -0.96
C THR A 55 -7.17 2.46 0.55
N LEU A 56 -7.86 3.33 1.28
CA LEU A 56 -7.74 3.38 2.75
C LEU A 56 -8.44 2.19 3.41
N ALA A 57 -9.55 1.71 2.86
CA ALA A 57 -10.21 0.48 3.32
C ALA A 57 -9.29 -0.73 3.15
N HIS A 58 -8.55 -0.80 2.05
CA HIS A 58 -7.56 -1.86 1.81
C HIS A 58 -6.44 -1.84 2.86
N LEU A 59 -5.91 -0.67 3.20
CA LEU A 59 -4.88 -0.54 4.24
C LEU A 59 -5.40 -0.89 5.64
N ARG A 60 -6.64 -0.50 5.96
CA ARG A 60 -7.29 -0.89 7.23
C ARG A 60 -7.50 -2.39 7.32
N TRP A 61 -7.90 -3.03 6.21
CA TRP A 61 -8.06 -4.48 6.16
C TRP A 61 -6.73 -5.19 6.46
N ILE A 62 -5.61 -4.74 5.86
CA ILE A 62 -4.27 -5.26 6.15
C ILE A 62 -3.94 -5.14 7.65
N GLN A 63 -4.24 -4.00 8.27
CA GLN A 63 -3.98 -3.77 9.70
C GLN A 63 -4.75 -4.73 10.62
N GLN A 64 -5.86 -5.30 10.15
CA GLN A 64 -6.70 -6.22 10.91
C GLN A 64 -6.30 -7.69 10.73
N GLN A 65 -5.41 -8.01 9.79
CA GLN A 65 -5.01 -9.40 9.57
C GLN A 65 -3.87 -9.80 10.50
N THR A 66 -4.05 -10.93 11.19
CA THR A 66 -3.01 -11.53 12.04
C THR A 66 -1.93 -12.24 11.24
N GLN A 67 -2.19 -12.57 9.98
CA GLN A 67 -1.23 -13.26 9.11
C GLN A 67 -0.06 -12.37 8.67
N PHE A 68 -0.22 -11.04 8.66
CA PHE A 68 0.83 -10.13 8.21
C PHE A 68 1.88 -9.86 9.29
N PRO A 69 3.18 -9.83 8.93
CA PRO A 69 4.23 -9.41 9.84
C PRO A 69 3.95 -8.02 10.43
N ARG A 70 4.38 -7.82 11.68
CA ARG A 70 4.15 -6.55 12.40
C ARG A 70 4.62 -5.32 11.62
N GLU A 71 5.74 -5.42 10.90
CA GLU A 71 6.28 -4.32 10.10
C GLU A 71 5.34 -3.91 8.96
N VAL A 72 4.68 -4.88 8.31
CA VAL A 72 3.68 -4.64 7.26
C VAL A 72 2.46 -3.92 7.83
N VAL A 73 1.98 -4.37 9.00
CA VAL A 73 0.86 -3.74 9.70
C VAL A 73 1.19 -2.29 10.08
N LEU A 74 2.39 -2.03 10.60
CA LEU A 74 2.83 -0.68 10.95
C LEU A 74 3.02 0.23 9.73
N ALA A 75 3.58 -0.30 8.62
CA ALA A 75 3.67 0.44 7.36
C ALA A 75 2.27 0.80 6.84
N ALA A 76 1.32 -0.13 6.90
CA ALA A 76 -0.06 0.13 6.49
C ALA A 76 -0.73 1.19 7.39
N GLN A 77 -0.46 1.16 8.69
CA GLN A 77 -0.93 2.18 9.64
C GLN A 77 -0.39 3.56 9.25
N ARG A 78 0.94 3.71 9.14
CA ARG A 78 1.61 4.96 8.74
C ARG A 78 1.12 5.52 7.41
N LEU A 79 0.89 4.62 6.43
CA LEU A 79 0.43 5.01 5.11
C LEU A 79 -1.04 5.42 5.11
N SER A 80 -1.87 4.87 6.01
CA SER A 80 -3.29 5.21 6.15
C SER A 80 -3.55 6.51 6.94
N THR A 81 -2.60 6.94 7.77
CA THR A 81 -2.73 8.14 8.60
C THR A 81 -2.96 9.39 7.76
N LYS A 82 -3.95 10.21 8.17
CA LYS A 82 -4.26 11.48 7.54
C LYS A 82 -3.13 12.49 7.80
N VAL A 83 -2.88 13.38 6.84
CA VAL A 83 -1.86 14.43 6.99
C VAL A 83 -2.14 15.33 8.19
N THR A 84 -3.41 15.58 8.51
CA THR A 84 -3.83 16.36 9.68
C THR A 84 -3.41 15.74 11.02
N GLU A 85 -3.13 14.44 11.06
CA GLU A 85 -2.75 13.70 12.26
C GLU A 85 -1.25 13.41 12.33
N ARG A 86 -0.43 14.02 11.45
CA ARG A 86 1.01 13.73 11.33
C ARG A 86 1.77 13.84 12.65
N ASP A 87 1.41 14.79 13.50
CA ASP A 87 2.10 15.06 14.75
C ASP A 87 1.57 14.24 15.94
N ARG A 88 0.48 13.48 15.74
CA ARG A 88 -0.24 12.79 16.81
C ARG A 88 -0.33 11.28 16.62
N ALA A 89 -0.04 10.80 15.41
CA ALA A 89 -0.17 9.40 15.04
C ALA A 89 1.03 8.95 14.19
N PRO A 90 1.34 7.64 14.15
CA PRO A 90 2.36 7.12 13.26
C PRO A 90 2.09 7.58 11.83
N PHE A 91 3.02 8.36 11.27
CA PHE A 91 2.88 8.97 9.96
C PHE A 91 4.07 8.58 9.10
N SER A 92 3.79 8.22 7.84
CA SER A 92 4.86 7.87 6.92
C SER A 92 5.70 9.09 6.55
N ILE A 93 6.99 9.04 6.89
CA ILE A 93 8.01 10.00 6.42
C ILE A 93 8.51 9.66 5.01
N ASP A 94 8.36 8.39 4.60
CA ASP A 94 8.63 7.90 3.25
C ASP A 94 7.49 6.97 2.81
N PRO A 95 6.43 7.53 2.18
CA PRO A 95 5.28 6.73 1.77
C PRO A 95 5.61 5.68 0.71
N ILE A 96 6.70 5.86 -0.05
CA ILE A 96 7.11 4.94 -1.11
C ILE A 96 7.77 3.72 -0.47
N ALA A 97 8.63 3.91 0.52
CA ALA A 97 9.24 2.82 1.28
C ALA A 97 8.18 1.98 2.02
N ASP A 98 7.22 2.63 2.70
CA ASP A 98 6.12 1.93 3.35
C ASP A 98 5.27 1.11 2.37
N ALA A 99 4.96 1.67 1.19
CA ALA A 99 4.24 0.94 0.16
C ALA A 99 5.04 -0.26 -0.36
N ARG A 100 6.35 -0.10 -0.62
CA ARG A 100 7.23 -1.20 -1.06
C ARG A 100 7.25 -2.35 -0.06
N LEU A 101 7.42 -2.06 1.22
CA LEU A 101 7.41 -3.07 2.28
C LEU A 101 6.13 -3.91 2.25
N ILE A 102 4.98 -3.27 2.12
CA ILE A 102 3.68 -3.96 2.05
C ILE A 102 3.55 -4.77 0.74
N ILE A 103 3.94 -4.18 -0.39
CA ILE A 103 3.87 -4.83 -1.71
C ILE A 103 4.77 -6.07 -1.76
N ASP A 104 5.99 -5.98 -1.26
CA ASP A 104 6.94 -7.09 -1.24
C ASP A 104 6.39 -8.25 -0.40
N ALA A 105 5.78 -7.96 0.76
CA ALA A 105 5.10 -8.97 1.57
C ALA A 105 3.92 -9.65 0.83
N LEU A 106 3.11 -8.87 0.09
CA LEU A 106 1.98 -9.39 -0.69
C LEU A 106 2.42 -10.18 -1.93
N LEU A 107 3.57 -9.87 -2.51
CA LEU A 107 4.06 -10.57 -3.71
C LEU A 107 4.92 -11.79 -3.37
N SER A 108 5.46 -11.85 -2.15
CA SER A 108 6.24 -12.98 -1.66
C SER A 108 5.40 -14.25 -1.56
N THR A 109 5.95 -15.35 -2.08
CA THR A 109 5.35 -16.69 -2.03
C THR A 109 5.42 -17.32 -0.63
N ALA A 110 6.16 -16.71 0.30
CA ALA A 110 6.40 -17.25 1.64
C ALA A 110 5.27 -16.96 2.64
N MET A 111 4.22 -16.24 2.23
CA MET A 111 3.04 -15.99 3.05
C MET A 111 2.00 -17.10 2.81
N PRO A 112 1.58 -17.86 3.84
CA PRO A 112 0.57 -18.91 3.72
C PRO A 112 -0.82 -18.36 3.36
#